data_AF-A0ABD6C903-F1
#
_entry.id   AF-A0ABD6C903-F1
#
_cell.length_a   1.000
_cell.length_b   1.000
_cell.length_c   1.000
_cell.angle_alpha   90.00
_cell.angle_beta   90.00
_cell.angle_gamma   90.00
#
_symmetry.space_group_name_H-M   'P 1'
#
loop_
_entity.id
_entity.type
_entity.pdbx_description
1 polymer ?
#
loop_
_entity_poly.entity_id
_entity_poly.type
_entity_poly.pdbx_seq_one_letter_code
_entity_poly.pdbx_strand_id
1 'polypeptide(L)' 'MTPRAAVDVEDLLKILLVLAIVWILLEIISEFISVVFGPFRPLFGLLMVVLIALYLTDRI' A
#
# COMPACT_ATOMS: atom_id res chain seq x y z
N MET A 1 18.81 -38.55 1.00
CA MET A 1 17.93 -37.78 1.89
C MET A 1 17.89 -36.36 1.35
N THR A 2 16.77 -35.94 0.79
CA THR A 2 16.59 -34.56 0.33
C THR A 2 16.66 -33.64 1.55
N PRO A 3 17.54 -32.62 1.57
CA PRO A 3 17.57 -31.62 2.63
C PRO A 3 16.35 -30.72 2.44
N ARG A 4 15.17 -31.22 2.82
CA ARG A 4 13.96 -30.43 2.97
C ARG A 4 14.20 -29.47 4.14
N ALA A 5 14.79 -28.32 3.81
CA ALA A 5 14.86 -27.10 4.58
C ALA A 5 14.73 -27.30 6.10
N ALA A 6 15.82 -27.70 6.75
CA ALA A 6 15.95 -27.55 8.19
C ALA A 6 16.14 -26.05 8.45
N VAL A 7 15.04 -25.29 8.48
CA VAL A 7 15.05 -23.90 8.95
C VAL A 7 14.94 -23.97 10.47
N ASP A 8 15.96 -23.47 11.15
CA ASP A 8 15.94 -23.40 12.60
C ASP A 8 14.86 -22.44 13.08
N VAL A 9 14.21 -22.79 14.19
CA VAL A 9 13.11 -22.01 14.77
C VAL A 9 13.55 -20.58 15.08
N GLU A 10 14.81 -20.42 15.50
CA GLU A 10 15.38 -19.11 15.78
C GLU A 10 15.50 -18.23 14.52
N ASP A 11 15.88 -18.81 13.39
CA ASP A 11 15.96 -18.07 12.11
C ASP A 11 14.57 -17.69 11.60
N LEU A 12 13.59 -18.59 11.73
CA LEU A 12 12.21 -18.28 11.41
C LEU A 12 11.68 -17.14 12.28
N LEU A 13 11.97 -17.16 13.59
CA LEU A 13 11.55 -16.11 14.51
C LEU A 13 12.15 -14.76 14.13
N LYS A 14 13.43 -14.71 13.74
CA LYS A 14 14.09 -13.48 13.27
C LYS A 14 13.44 -12.96 11.98
N ILE A 15 13.15 -13.85 11.03
CA ILE A 15 12.46 -13.47 9.77
C ILE A 15 11.08 -12.89 10.08
N LEU A 16 10.31 -13.55 10.95
CA LEU A 16 8.99 -13.06 11.37
C LEU A 16 9.09 -11.72 12.10
N LEU A 17 10.11 -11.52 12.93
CA LEU A 17 10.34 -10.25 13.62
C LEU A 17 10.62 -9.13 12.61
N VAL A 18 11.50 -9.38 11.63
CA VAL A 18 11.79 -8.41 10.56
C VAL A 18 10.53 -8.13 9.75
N LEU A 19 9.76 -9.16 9.40
CA LEU A 19 8.50 -9.02 8.69
C LEU A 19 7.50 -8.18 9.48
N ALA A 20 7.37 -8.41 10.79
CA ALA A 20 6.49 -7.63 11.65
C ALA A 20 6.91 -6.15 11.69
N ILE A 21 8.21 -5.87 11.77
CA ILE A 21 8.72 -4.49 11.72
C ILE A 21 8.38 -3.84 10.38
N VAL A 22 8.63 -4.52 9.26
CA VAL A 22 8.29 -4.02 7.92
C VAL A 22 6.79 -3.76 7.81
N TRP A 23 5.96 -4.66 8.34
CA TRP A 23 4.52 -4.51 8.34
C TRP A 23 4.08 -3.25 9.08
N ILE A 24 4.60 -3.04 10.30
CA ILE A 24 4.31 -1.86 11.11
C ILE A 24 4.73 -0.58 10.37
N LEU A 25 5.90 -0.58 9.72
CA LEU A 25 6.35 0.57 8.94
C LEU A 25 5.41 0.89 7.77
N LEU A 26 4.94 -0.13 7.04
CA LEU A 26 3.98 0.05 5.95
C LEU A 26 2.65 0.62 6.46
N GLU A 27 2.18 0.15 7.61
CA GLU A 27 0.96 0.64 8.25
C GLU A 27 1.09 2.13 8.61
N ILE A 28 2.19 2.51 9.25
CA ILE A 28 2.49 3.90 9.59
C ILE A 28 2.54 4.77 8.33
N ILE A 29 3.19 4.30 7.26
CA ILE A 29 3.26 5.03 5.99
C ILE A 29 1.87 5.19 5.38
N SER A 30 1.05 4.14 5.41
CA SER A 30 -0.32 4.15 4.89
C SER A 30 -1.20 5.15 5.64
N GLU A 31 -1.14 5.14 6.97
CA GLU A 31 -1.87 6.10 7.80
C GLU A 31 -1.38 7.52 7.55
N PHE A 32 -0.07 7.73 7.47
CA PHE A 32 0.51 9.03 7.17
C PHE A 32 0.03 9.58 5.82
N ILE A 33 0.08 8.76 4.77
CA ILE A 33 -0.46 9.12 3.45
C ILE A 33 -1.96 9.42 3.56
N SER A 34 -2.70 8.63 4.32
CA SER A 34 -4.14 8.85 4.51
C SER A 34 -4.45 10.16 5.22
N VAL A 35 -3.67 10.57 6.22
CA VAL A 35 -3.86 11.85 6.91
C VAL A 35 -3.51 13.02 6.00
N VAL A 36 -2.40 12.93 5.27
CA VAL A 36 -1.91 14.01 4.40
C VAL A 36 -2.77 14.16 3.15
N PHE A 37 -3.08 13.05 2.47
CA PHE A 37 -3.82 13.04 1.20
C PHE A 37 -5.32 12.77 1.37
N GLY A 38 -5.78 12.39 2.56
CA GLY A 38 -7.18 12.15 2.89
C GLY A 38 -8.13 13.28 2.44
N PRO A 39 -7.85 14.54 2.80
CA PRO A 39 -8.65 15.69 2.37
C PRO A 39 -8.68 15.89 0.85
N PHE A 40 -7.68 15.40 0.13
CA PHE A 40 -7.57 15.51 -1.33
C PHE A 40 -8.24 14.33 -2.07
N ARG A 41 -8.63 13.25 -1.38
CA ARG A 41 -9.41 12.13 -1.98
C ARG A 41 -10.63 12.59 -2.82
N PRO A 42 -11.49 13.52 -2.37
CA PRO A 42 -12.61 13.99 -3.19
C PRO A 42 -12.17 14.71 -4.47
N LEU A 43 -10.98 15.32 -4.50
CA LEU A 43 -10.47 16.00 -5.69
C LEU A 43 -10.12 15.00 -6.80
N PHE A 44 -9.66 13.79 -6.47
CA PHE A 44 -9.46 12.74 -7.48
C PHE A 44 -10.79 12.29 -8.09
N GLY A 45 -11.84 12.16 -7.27
CA GLY A 45 -13.18 11.88 -7.77
C GLY A 45 -13.71 13.01 -8.66
N LEU A 46 -13.54 14.25 -8.23
CA LEU A 46 -13.90 15.42 -9.03
C LEU A 46 -13.11 15.50 -10.33
N LEU A 47 -11.80 15.27 -10.29
CA LEU A 47 -10.93 15.23 -11.47
C LEU A 47 -11.43 14.17 -12.46
N MET A 48 -11.74 12.96 -11.99
CA MET A 48 -12.32 11.91 -12.82
C MET A 48 -13.65 12.33 -13.44
N VAL A 49 -14.56 12.93 -12.67
CA VAL A 49 -15.83 13.44 -13.18
C VAL A 49 -15.61 14.50 -14.26
N VAL A 50 -14.67 15.43 -14.03
CA VAL A 50 -14.32 16.48 -15.00
C VAL A 50 -13.74 15.87 -16.28
N LEU A 51 -12.80 14.91 -16.16
CA LEU A 51 -12.23 14.22 -17.31
C LEU A 51 -13.29 13.46 -18.11
N ILE A 52 -14.20 12.76 -17.43
CA ILE A 52 -15.33 12.07 -18.06
C ILE A 52 -16.26 13.08 -18.76
N ALA A 53 -16.59 14.20 -18.12
CA ALA A 53 -17.43 15.23 -18.71
C ALA A 53 -16.78 15.88 -19.95
N LEU A 54 -15.47 16.12 -19.90
CA LEU A 54 -14.70 16.65 -21.04
C LEU A 54 -14.65 15.66 -22.19
N TYR A 55 -14.44 14.37 -21.90
CA TYR A 55 -14.50 13.29 -22.89
C TYR A 55 -15.89 13.21 -23.54
N LEU A 56 -16.98 13.25 -22.76
CA LEU A 56 -18.35 13.23 -23.28
C LEU A 56 -18.69 14.46 -24.13
N THR A 57 -18.09 15.60 -23.81
CA THR A 57 -18.25 16.85 -24.58
C THR A 57 -17.31 16.88 -25.80
N ASP A 58 -16.56 15.82 -26.07
CA ASP A 58 -15.59 15.69 -27.17
C ASP A 58 -14.52 16.81 -27.14
N ARG A 59 -14.17 17.29 -25.95
CA ARG A 59 -13.16 18.34 -25.74
C ARG A 59 -11.75 17.78 -25.54
N ILE A 60 -11.62 16.46 -25.41
CA ILE A 60 -10.37 15.68 -25.32
C ILE A 60 -10.57 14.44 -26.18
#